data_AF-A0A7X7PQ77-F1
#
_entry.id   AF-A0A7X7PQ77-F1
#
_cell.length_a   1.000
_cell.length_b   1.000
_cell.length_c   1.000
_cell.angle_alpha   90.00
_cell.angle_beta   90.00
_cell.angle_gamma   90.00
#
_symmetry.space_group_name_H-M   'P 1'
#
loop_
_entity.id
_entity.type
_entity.pdbx_description
1 polymer ?
#
loop_
_entity_poly.entity_id
_entity_poly.type
_entity_poly.pdbx_seq_one_letter_code
_entity_poly.pdbx_strand_id
1 'polypeptide(L)'
;MAIIDVLRGLPAIYVTYMGYDEVAHHTGPDARDALAVLRSIDKQIRRVHEVVWARAPRPYDLFVLSDHGQAGGATFKQRYGFTLEEVISGFLKTSATAVRVTDSQAARRPGRDLAREMGGVERRMAAEGVRTATLARTRRVLEKPGEEVALGEGAEREIQPPHTQADVVVCATGNLAHVYFTKMDGQATVGQMEAAHPGLIPALVRHPGVGCVMGRDEEGRTWLFGADGDRCLDDGTVLGEDPLARYGPVEVRAEQLKRLAAFPRSGDLIAFSTVYEDGSVASFEDLVGCHGGMGGGQTEAFVVHPDMVHFPRIFNASGLYAVLDGRRGLPAPPPVVPAAVPAAGAFRPAQLVAGLRRVREWASLLLRSVLLDASAYAELARTQVMNGPALALGVLIAGAFGLRYVIDPIMVGSWPERVGGGVLQGAVGWGLLILSGYAAARLLRSPGSLAGAMRALSFAQAPLLLAPLEAAPSVGAAAAVILMLWTLVAWW
;
A
#
# COMPACT_ATOMS: atom_id res chain seq x y z
N MET A 1 16.59 10.58 9.06
CA MET A 1 16.65 11.84 8.29
C MET A 1 15.27 12.42 8.06
N ALA A 2 14.31 11.66 7.49
CA ALA A 2 12.92 12.11 7.26
C ALA A 2 12.24 12.92 8.38
N ILE A 3 12.36 12.50 9.64
CA ILE A 3 11.80 13.23 10.80
C ILE A 3 12.38 14.65 10.92
N ILE A 4 13.69 14.80 10.72
CA ILE A 4 14.35 16.11 10.78
C ILE A 4 13.85 16.98 9.62
N ASP A 5 13.69 16.39 8.43
CA ASP A 5 13.19 17.09 7.25
C ASP A 5 11.75 17.57 7.42
N VAL A 6 10.91 16.75 8.07
CA VAL A 6 9.54 17.15 8.48
C VAL A 6 9.62 18.33 9.46
N LEU A 7 10.46 18.25 10.49
CA LEU A 7 10.62 19.33 11.49
C LEU A 7 11.20 20.63 10.89
N ARG A 8 12.00 20.52 9.83
CA ARG A 8 12.52 21.66 9.06
C ARG A 8 11.47 22.27 8.13
N GLY A 9 10.35 21.60 7.90
CA GLY A 9 9.30 22.08 7.02
C GLY A 9 9.67 22.02 5.53
N LEU A 10 10.51 21.05 5.12
CA LEU A 10 10.88 20.91 3.70
C LEU A 10 9.65 20.75 2.79
N PRO A 11 9.68 21.28 1.55
CA PRO A 11 8.52 21.31 0.67
C PRO A 11 8.07 19.91 0.23
N ALA A 12 9.00 18.99 -0.02
CA ALA A 12 8.76 17.60 -0.35
C ALA A 12 9.89 16.74 0.21
N ILE A 13 9.56 15.53 0.69
CA ILE A 13 10.50 14.61 1.34
C ILE A 13 10.32 13.24 0.72
N TYR A 14 11.40 12.68 0.19
CA TYR A 14 11.43 11.34 -0.41
C TYR A 14 12.27 10.43 0.46
N VAL A 15 11.73 9.24 0.76
CA VAL A 15 12.39 8.23 1.58
C VAL A 15 12.16 6.89 0.92
N THR A 16 13.25 6.18 0.65
CA THR A 16 13.21 4.81 0.11
C THR A 16 13.62 3.84 1.20
N TYR A 17 12.79 2.80 1.43
CA TYR A 17 13.10 1.71 2.35
C TYR A 17 13.35 0.42 1.54
N MET A 18 14.62 0.11 1.28
CA MET A 18 15.01 -1.04 0.44
C MET A 18 15.15 -2.35 1.22
N GLY A 19 15.03 -2.32 2.54
CA GLY A 19 15.42 -3.48 3.36
C GLY A 19 14.54 -4.72 3.18
N TYR A 20 13.26 -4.56 2.87
CA TYR A 20 12.40 -5.71 2.57
C TYR A 20 12.87 -6.39 1.29
N ASP A 21 13.12 -5.62 0.23
CA ASP A 21 13.52 -6.11 -1.08
C ASP A 21 14.83 -6.92 -1.01
N GLU A 22 15.86 -6.33 -0.42
CA GLU A 22 17.18 -6.95 -0.23
C GLU A 22 17.11 -8.29 0.54
N VAL A 23 16.29 -8.37 1.59
CA VAL A 23 16.13 -9.61 2.35
C VAL A 23 15.25 -10.62 1.61
N ALA A 24 14.19 -10.15 0.95
CA ALA A 24 13.27 -11.00 0.19
C ALA A 24 13.98 -11.66 -1.00
N HIS A 25 14.92 -10.98 -1.67
CA HIS A 25 15.75 -11.58 -2.70
C HIS A 25 16.50 -12.84 -2.24
N HIS A 26 17.03 -12.81 -1.02
CA HIS A 26 17.83 -13.92 -0.48
C HIS A 26 17.01 -15.00 0.23
N THR A 27 15.83 -14.65 0.77
CA THR A 27 15.06 -15.55 1.64
C THR A 27 13.70 -15.95 1.08
N GLY A 28 13.20 -15.22 0.09
CA GLY A 28 11.83 -15.29 -0.42
C GLY A 28 10.92 -14.24 0.21
N PRO A 29 9.85 -13.82 -0.49
CA PRO A 29 8.95 -12.75 -0.06
C PRO A 29 8.21 -13.05 1.26
N ASP A 30 7.78 -14.30 1.45
CA ASP A 30 7.01 -14.71 2.63
C ASP A 30 7.87 -15.19 3.80
N ALA A 31 9.20 -15.12 3.65
CA ALA A 31 10.11 -15.57 4.69
C ALA A 31 9.97 -14.73 5.96
N ARG A 32 10.14 -15.39 7.11
CA ARG A 32 10.06 -14.74 8.43
C ARG A 32 10.98 -13.52 8.52
N ASP A 33 12.18 -13.62 7.94
CA ASP A 33 13.19 -12.56 7.97
C ASP A 33 12.76 -11.35 7.13
N ALA A 34 12.27 -11.58 5.90
CA ALA A 34 11.73 -10.52 5.03
C ALA A 34 10.54 -9.81 5.69
N LEU A 35 9.57 -10.57 6.21
CA LEU A 35 8.40 -10.02 6.90
C LEU A 35 8.78 -9.27 8.19
N ALA A 36 9.86 -9.63 8.85
CA ALA A 36 10.35 -8.90 10.02
C ALA A 36 10.96 -7.54 9.65
N VAL A 37 11.66 -7.46 8.51
CA VAL A 37 12.11 -6.16 7.98
C VAL A 37 10.91 -5.32 7.56
N LEU A 38 9.92 -5.90 6.89
CA LEU A 38 8.69 -5.18 6.51
C LEU A 38 7.96 -4.58 7.72
N ARG A 39 7.84 -5.35 8.82
CA ARG A 39 7.31 -4.84 10.11
C ARG A 39 8.18 -3.75 10.73
N SER A 40 9.48 -3.72 10.47
CA SER A 40 10.36 -2.64 10.90
C SER A 40 10.11 -1.37 10.09
N ILE A 41 9.95 -1.50 8.78
CA ILE A 41 9.60 -0.40 7.87
C ILE A 41 8.26 0.20 8.28
N ASP A 42 7.23 -0.63 8.55
CA ASP A 42 5.93 -0.17 9.08
C ASP A 42 6.07 0.68 10.36
N LYS A 43 6.92 0.25 11.31
CA LYS A 43 7.23 1.04 12.51
C LYS A 43 7.92 2.36 12.19
N GLN A 44 8.79 2.43 11.17
CA GLN A 44 9.41 3.70 10.75
C GLN A 44 8.39 4.63 10.09
N ILE A 45 7.53 4.11 9.21
CA ILE A 45 6.44 4.86 8.58
C ILE A 45 5.52 5.43 9.66
N ARG A 46 5.11 4.61 10.64
CA ARG A 46 4.32 5.07 11.79
C ARG A 46 5.00 6.22 12.53
N ARG A 47 6.30 6.13 12.78
CA ARG A 47 7.04 7.20 13.48
C ARG A 47 7.07 8.50 12.68
N VAL A 48 7.24 8.43 11.36
CA VAL A 48 7.15 9.60 10.48
C VAL A 48 5.74 10.18 10.52
N HIS A 49 4.71 9.34 10.40
CA HIS A 49 3.31 9.74 10.48
C HIS A 49 2.96 10.44 11.81
N GLU A 50 3.42 9.91 12.94
CA GLU A 50 3.21 10.52 14.27
C GLU A 50 3.89 11.90 14.40
N VAL A 51 5.08 12.08 13.81
CA VAL A 51 5.76 13.40 13.78
C VAL A 51 5.05 14.37 12.86
N VAL A 52 4.65 13.92 11.67
CA VAL A 52 3.85 14.70 10.73
C VAL A 52 2.59 15.23 11.42
N TRP A 53 1.89 14.34 12.12
CA TRP A 53 0.69 14.66 12.87
C TRP A 53 0.92 15.70 13.97
N ALA A 54 1.91 15.45 14.84
CA ALA A 54 2.01 16.13 16.12
C ALA A 54 2.93 17.35 16.13
N ARG A 55 3.86 17.46 15.17
CA ARG A 55 4.99 18.39 15.26
C ARG A 55 5.39 19.05 13.95
N ALA A 56 4.75 18.71 12.83
CA ALA A 56 5.12 19.33 11.56
C ALA A 56 4.83 20.84 11.59
N PRO A 57 5.78 21.69 11.17
CA PRO A 57 5.57 23.14 11.08
C PRO A 57 4.66 23.52 9.90
N ARG A 58 4.34 22.54 9.04
CA ARG A 58 3.40 22.67 7.92
C ARG A 58 2.62 21.37 7.71
N PRO A 59 1.44 21.43 7.10
CA PRO A 59 0.70 20.23 6.71
C PRO A 59 1.48 19.38 5.68
N TYR A 60 1.44 18.06 5.85
CA TYR A 60 2.01 17.08 4.91
C TYR A 60 0.98 16.00 4.58
N ASP A 61 0.95 15.59 3.33
CA ASP A 61 0.35 14.33 2.92
C ASP A 61 1.37 13.21 2.89
N LEU A 62 1.00 12.06 3.45
CA LEU A 62 1.83 10.87 3.44
C LEU A 62 1.36 9.92 2.34
N PHE A 63 2.26 9.66 1.40
CA PHE A 63 2.11 8.61 0.39
C PHE A 63 3.07 7.47 0.72
N VAL A 64 2.58 6.24 0.68
CA VAL A 64 3.41 5.04 0.78
C VAL A 64 3.18 4.25 -0.49
N LEU A 65 4.23 4.04 -1.28
CA LEU A 65 4.13 3.32 -2.54
C LEU A 65 5.14 2.17 -2.57
N SER A 66 4.77 1.13 -3.30
CA SER A 66 5.69 0.10 -3.78
C SER A 66 5.86 0.32 -5.27
N ASP A 67 7.10 0.36 -5.74
CA ASP A 67 7.44 0.41 -7.15
C ASP A 67 7.16 -0.92 -7.87
N HIS A 68 7.33 -2.04 -7.15
CA HIS A 68 6.96 -3.38 -7.58
C HIS A 68 6.47 -4.24 -6.40
N GLY A 69 5.93 -5.42 -6.70
CA GLY A 69 5.76 -6.49 -5.71
C GLY A 69 7.00 -7.37 -5.65
N GLN A 70 6.87 -8.60 -5.16
CA GLN A 70 7.98 -9.57 -5.14
C GLN A 70 7.45 -10.95 -5.48
N ALA A 71 8.14 -11.71 -6.34
CA ALA A 71 7.84 -13.11 -6.59
C ALA A 71 8.88 -14.00 -5.90
N GLY A 72 8.50 -15.23 -5.57
CA GLY A 72 9.38 -16.21 -4.94
C GLY A 72 9.42 -17.51 -5.73
N GLY A 73 10.44 -18.32 -5.49
CA GLY A 73 10.55 -19.66 -6.03
C GLY A 73 11.98 -20.19 -6.08
N ALA A 74 12.13 -21.47 -6.40
CA ALA A 74 13.45 -22.00 -6.74
C ALA A 74 13.97 -21.32 -8.02
N THR A 75 15.25 -20.98 -8.05
CA THR A 75 15.89 -20.33 -9.21
C THR A 75 15.90 -21.27 -10.41
N PHE A 76 16.07 -20.72 -11.60
CA PHE A 76 16.19 -21.50 -12.83
C PHE A 76 17.31 -22.54 -12.73
N LYS A 77 18.46 -22.15 -12.17
CA LYS A 77 19.58 -23.05 -11.91
C LYS A 77 19.24 -24.15 -10.90
N GLN A 78 18.54 -23.83 -9.82
CA GLN A 78 18.12 -24.83 -8.84
C GLN A 78 17.12 -25.84 -9.43
N ARG A 79 16.26 -25.41 -10.35
CA ARG A 79 15.26 -26.27 -10.98
C ARG A 79 15.83 -27.15 -12.09
N TYR A 80 16.72 -26.61 -12.92
CA TYR A 80 17.17 -27.26 -14.15
C TYR A 80 18.64 -27.64 -14.18
N GLY A 81 19.43 -27.23 -13.18
CA GLY A 81 20.87 -27.53 -13.09
C GLY A 81 21.78 -26.60 -13.90
N PHE A 82 21.21 -25.78 -14.79
CA PHE A 82 21.92 -24.87 -15.69
C PHE A 82 21.42 -23.43 -15.55
N THR A 83 22.26 -22.44 -15.84
CA THR A 83 21.85 -21.05 -16.00
C THR A 83 21.21 -20.83 -17.37
N LEU A 84 20.46 -19.72 -17.54
CA LEU A 84 19.93 -19.35 -18.86
C LEU A 84 21.05 -19.10 -19.88
N GLU A 85 22.16 -18.52 -19.46
CA GLU A 85 23.37 -18.33 -20.27
C GLU A 85 23.95 -19.66 -20.76
N GLU A 86 24.04 -20.68 -19.88
CA GLU A 86 24.52 -22.02 -20.25
C GLU A 86 23.57 -22.68 -21.27
N VAL A 87 22.26 -22.50 -21.11
CA VAL A 87 21.26 -22.95 -22.09
C VAL A 87 21.48 -22.24 -23.43
N ILE A 88 21.57 -20.91 -23.45
CA ILE A 88 21.80 -20.13 -24.68
C ILE A 88 23.10 -20.57 -25.36
N SER A 89 24.18 -20.68 -24.58
CA SER A 89 25.51 -21.10 -25.08
C SER A 89 25.47 -22.46 -25.77
N GLY A 90 24.66 -23.40 -25.28
CA GLY A 90 24.48 -24.72 -25.90
C GLY A 90 23.89 -24.69 -27.32
N PHE A 91 23.23 -23.58 -27.70
CA PHE A 91 22.64 -23.38 -29.03
C PHE A 91 23.41 -22.35 -29.88
N LEU A 92 24.45 -21.72 -29.34
CA LEU A 92 25.34 -20.88 -30.15
C LEU A 92 26.23 -21.77 -31.04
N LYS A 93 26.66 -21.23 -32.19
CA LYS A 93 27.65 -21.92 -33.03
C LYS A 93 28.93 -22.07 -32.23
N THR A 94 29.69 -23.15 -32.46
CA THR A 94 30.83 -23.61 -31.64
C THR A 94 31.94 -22.56 -31.38
N SER A 95 31.96 -21.45 -32.11
CA SER A 95 32.91 -20.34 -31.95
C SER A 95 32.37 -19.14 -31.15
N ALA A 96 31.11 -19.15 -30.73
CA ALA A 96 30.45 -18.04 -30.06
C ALA A 96 30.29 -18.31 -28.56
N THR A 97 30.49 -17.27 -27.75
CA THR A 97 30.44 -17.32 -26.29
C THR A 97 29.34 -16.40 -25.77
N ALA A 98 28.53 -16.90 -24.83
CA ALA A 98 27.65 -16.05 -24.04
C ALA A 98 28.33 -15.70 -22.71
N VAL A 99 28.14 -14.46 -22.24
CA VAL A 99 28.57 -14.04 -20.91
C VAL A 99 27.39 -13.46 -20.15
N ARG A 100 27.17 -13.95 -18.93
CA ARG A 100 26.20 -13.37 -18.00
C ARG A 100 26.73 -12.11 -17.33
N VAL A 101 25.97 -11.03 -17.42
CA VAL A 101 26.13 -9.84 -16.58
C VAL A 101 25.06 -9.88 -15.50
N THR A 102 25.46 -10.00 -14.24
CA THR A 102 24.55 -9.83 -13.11
C THR A 102 24.45 -8.35 -12.79
N ASP A 103 23.23 -7.80 -12.77
CA ASP A 103 23.03 -6.48 -12.22
C ASP A 103 23.19 -6.58 -10.70
N SER A 104 24.39 -6.28 -10.22
CA SER A 104 24.56 -5.93 -8.83
C SER A 104 23.84 -4.60 -8.63
N GLN A 105 22.53 -4.64 -8.31
CA GLN A 105 21.90 -3.63 -7.45
C GLN A 105 22.77 -3.38 -6.19
N ALA A 106 23.62 -4.35 -5.84
CA ALA A 106 24.73 -4.24 -4.91
C ALA A 106 25.84 -3.20 -5.23
N ALA A 107 25.90 -2.59 -6.42
CA ALA A 107 26.93 -1.62 -6.81
C ALA A 107 26.57 -0.16 -6.43
N ARG A 108 25.30 0.14 -6.15
CA ARG A 108 24.87 1.44 -5.57
C ARG A 108 24.23 1.21 -4.20
N ARG A 109 24.98 0.61 -3.29
CA ARG A 109 24.49 0.38 -1.93
C ARG A 109 24.54 1.65 -1.09
N PRO A 110 23.42 2.13 -0.53
CA PRO A 110 23.43 3.00 0.64
C PRO A 110 23.78 2.13 1.87
N GLY A 111 24.98 1.52 1.84
CA GLY A 111 25.34 0.37 2.67
C GLY A 111 25.29 0.65 4.17
N ARG A 112 25.64 1.86 4.60
CA ARG A 112 25.70 2.20 6.03
C ARG A 112 24.31 2.37 6.67
N ASP A 113 23.37 3.03 6.00
CA ASP A 113 22.05 3.29 6.57
C ASP A 113 21.18 2.02 6.58
N LEU A 114 21.24 1.24 5.51
CA LEU A 114 20.55 -0.05 5.43
C LEU A 114 21.17 -1.08 6.40
N ALA A 115 22.50 -1.17 6.49
CA ALA A 115 23.15 -2.02 7.49
C ALA A 115 22.78 -1.64 8.92
N ARG A 116 22.62 -0.34 9.21
CA ARG A 116 22.20 0.14 10.53
C ARG A 116 20.76 -0.24 10.84
N GLU A 117 19.87 -0.14 9.86
CA GLU A 117 18.49 -0.62 9.97
C GLU A 117 18.45 -2.14 10.23
N MET A 118 19.18 -2.91 9.43
CA MET A 118 19.27 -4.36 9.57
C MET A 118 19.88 -4.79 10.91
N GLY A 119 20.90 -4.09 11.41
CA GLY A 119 21.45 -4.33 12.75
C GLY A 119 20.45 -4.01 13.86
N GLY A 120 19.54 -3.06 13.64
CA GLY A 120 18.41 -2.80 14.54
C GLY A 120 17.39 -3.94 14.56
N VAL A 121 17.05 -4.48 13.39
CA VAL A 121 16.15 -5.64 13.24
C VAL A 121 16.77 -6.90 13.84
N GLU A 122 18.03 -7.18 13.50
CA GLU A 122 18.80 -8.31 14.02
C GLU A 122 18.80 -8.35 15.56
N ARG A 123 19.13 -7.22 16.21
CA ARG A 123 19.15 -7.16 17.69
C ARG A 123 17.78 -7.44 18.31
N ARG A 124 16.70 -6.96 17.70
CA ARG A 124 15.33 -7.21 18.19
C ARG A 124 14.93 -8.68 18.02
N MET A 125 15.22 -9.24 16.86
CA MET A 125 14.93 -10.64 16.56
C MET A 125 15.75 -11.61 17.42
N ALA A 126 17.01 -11.29 17.67
CA ALA A 126 17.84 -12.03 18.61
C ALA A 126 17.27 -11.97 20.05
N ALA A 127 16.80 -10.80 20.50
CA ALA A 127 16.13 -10.65 21.79
C ALA A 127 14.80 -11.42 21.90
N GLU A 128 14.14 -11.68 20.77
CA GLU A 128 12.93 -12.50 20.65
C GLU A 128 13.23 -14.00 20.38
N GLY A 129 14.49 -14.43 20.49
CA GLY A 129 14.90 -15.83 20.32
C GLY A 129 14.87 -16.34 18.87
N VAL A 130 14.85 -15.44 17.89
CA VAL A 130 14.81 -15.79 16.47
C VAL A 130 16.21 -16.00 15.92
N ARG A 131 16.38 -16.99 15.04
CA ARG A 131 17.65 -17.19 14.30
C ARG A 131 17.85 -16.02 13.34
N THR A 132 18.92 -15.26 13.51
CA THR A 132 19.22 -14.07 12.71
C THR A 132 20.34 -14.29 11.71
N ALA A 133 20.78 -15.53 11.47
CA ALA A 133 21.97 -15.83 10.68
C ALA A 133 21.91 -15.22 9.25
N THR A 134 20.74 -15.22 8.62
CA THR A 134 20.54 -14.62 7.30
C THR A 134 20.61 -13.11 7.36
N LEU A 135 19.92 -12.47 8.31
CA LEU A 135 20.03 -11.02 8.55
C LEU A 135 21.46 -10.59 8.88
N ALA A 136 22.18 -11.38 9.67
CA ALA A 136 23.58 -11.14 10.01
C ALA A 136 24.51 -11.35 8.81
N ARG A 137 24.17 -12.26 7.88
CA ARG A 137 24.90 -12.47 6.62
C ARG A 137 24.67 -11.29 5.68
N THR A 138 23.41 -10.92 5.45
CA THR A 138 23.05 -9.77 4.61
C THR A 138 23.61 -8.46 5.19
N ARG A 139 23.49 -8.24 6.50
CA ARG A 139 24.12 -7.11 7.20
C ARG A 139 25.64 -7.10 7.03
N ARG A 140 26.33 -8.22 7.23
CA ARG A 140 27.80 -8.29 7.02
C ARG A 140 28.19 -7.98 5.57
N VAL A 141 27.37 -8.40 4.61
CA VAL A 141 27.56 -8.09 3.20
C VAL A 141 27.36 -6.58 2.93
N LEU A 142 26.51 -5.90 3.69
CA LEU A 142 26.27 -4.45 3.61
C LEU A 142 27.25 -3.59 4.45
N GLU A 143 27.80 -4.14 5.54
CA GLU A 143 28.75 -3.47 6.45
C GLU A 143 30.19 -3.50 5.96
N LYS A 144 30.54 -4.46 5.08
CA LYS A 144 31.83 -4.43 4.39
C LYS A 144 31.95 -3.08 3.67
N PRO A 145 32.93 -2.24 4.02
CA PRO A 145 33.29 -1.13 3.15
C PRO A 145 33.55 -1.75 1.78
N GLY A 146 32.85 -1.29 0.74
CA GLY A 146 33.52 -1.25 -0.55
C GLY A 146 34.84 -0.52 -0.31
N GLU A 147 35.94 -0.99 -0.87
CA GLU A 147 37.18 -0.23 -0.85
C GLU A 147 36.83 1.23 -1.10
N GLU A 148 37.07 2.08 -0.09
CA GLU A 148 37.06 3.51 -0.27
C GLU A 148 38.16 3.78 -1.28
N VAL A 149 37.80 3.83 -2.56
CA VAL A 149 38.57 4.59 -3.53
C VAL A 149 38.47 6.02 -3.00
N ALA A 150 39.49 6.40 -2.24
CA ALA A 150 39.72 7.77 -1.88
C ALA A 150 39.56 8.59 -3.17
N LEU A 151 38.71 9.61 -3.12
CA LEU A 151 38.65 10.66 -4.14
C LEU A 151 39.95 11.47 -4.06
N GLY A 152 41.05 10.83 -4.43
CA GLY A 152 42.26 11.47 -4.89
C GLY A 152 42.10 11.68 -6.39
N GLU A 153 42.43 12.89 -6.83
CA GLU A 153 42.59 13.20 -8.25
C GLU A 153 43.57 12.20 -8.87
N GLY A 154 43.06 11.22 -9.62
CA GLY A 154 43.87 10.20 -10.29
C GLY A 154 43.26 8.80 -10.24
N ALA A 155 42.81 8.36 -11.42
CA ALA A 155 42.35 7.01 -11.76
C ALA A 155 40.97 6.61 -11.21
N GLU A 156 39.94 6.99 -11.98
CA GLU A 156 38.78 6.14 -12.23
C GLU A 156 39.28 4.70 -12.46
N ARG A 157 39.07 3.79 -11.50
CA ARG A 157 39.07 2.37 -11.83
C ARG A 157 37.79 2.12 -12.61
N GLU A 158 37.91 2.23 -13.93
CA GLU A 158 37.02 1.56 -14.87
C GLU A 158 36.66 0.18 -14.30
N ILE A 159 35.37 -0.07 -14.13
CA ILE A 159 34.86 -1.42 -14.27
C ILE A 159 35.30 -1.81 -15.67
N GLN A 160 36.39 -2.57 -15.78
CA GLN A 160 36.82 -3.06 -17.08
C GLN A 160 35.61 -3.80 -17.66
N PRO A 161 35.04 -3.33 -18.80
CA PRO A 161 34.07 -4.15 -19.50
C PRO A 161 34.71 -5.51 -19.70
N PRO A 162 33.97 -6.64 -19.54
CA PRO A 162 34.51 -7.93 -19.91
C PRO A 162 35.12 -7.76 -21.29
N HIS A 163 36.41 -8.09 -21.40
CA HIS A 163 37.18 -7.89 -22.62
C HIS A 163 36.33 -8.29 -23.83
N THR A 164 36.32 -7.40 -24.81
CA THR A 164 35.56 -7.31 -26.06
C THR A 164 35.60 -8.59 -26.94
N GLN A 165 35.07 -9.71 -26.44
CA GLN A 165 35.08 -11.01 -27.15
C GLN A 165 33.81 -11.86 -26.98
N ALA A 166 32.84 -11.48 -26.15
CA ALA A 166 31.59 -12.23 -26.02
C ALA A 166 30.68 -11.94 -27.22
N ASP A 167 30.23 -12.98 -27.90
CA ASP A 167 29.31 -12.87 -29.06
C ASP A 167 27.88 -12.59 -28.61
N VAL A 168 27.53 -13.05 -27.41
CA VAL A 168 26.22 -12.85 -26.78
C VAL A 168 26.40 -12.38 -25.34
N VAL A 169 25.63 -11.39 -24.92
CA VAL A 169 25.60 -10.90 -23.53
C VAL A 169 24.21 -11.14 -22.95
N VAL A 170 24.15 -11.83 -21.82
CA VAL A 170 22.89 -12.16 -21.11
C VAL A 170 22.82 -11.34 -19.83
N CYS A 171 21.94 -10.34 -19.82
CA CYS A 171 21.68 -9.48 -18.66
C CYS A 171 20.42 -9.97 -17.95
N ALA A 172 20.59 -10.81 -16.92
CA ALA A 172 19.49 -11.32 -16.12
C ALA A 172 19.08 -10.33 -15.02
N THR A 173 17.78 -10.12 -14.87
CA THR A 173 17.16 -9.33 -13.80
C THR A 173 15.89 -10.06 -13.33
N GLY A 174 16.00 -10.70 -12.17
CA GLY A 174 15.01 -11.63 -11.66
C GLY A 174 14.66 -12.73 -12.65
N ASN A 175 13.39 -12.82 -13.03
CA ASN A 175 12.89 -13.83 -13.97
C ASN A 175 12.74 -13.32 -15.41
N LEU A 176 13.42 -12.22 -15.74
CA LEU A 176 13.58 -11.65 -17.08
C LEU A 176 15.07 -11.62 -17.43
N ALA A 177 15.42 -11.85 -18.70
CA ALA A 177 16.77 -11.60 -19.19
C ALA A 177 16.77 -10.90 -20.54
N HIS A 178 17.51 -9.80 -20.65
CA HIS A 178 17.84 -9.19 -21.92
C HIS A 178 19.05 -9.91 -22.52
N VAL A 179 18.98 -10.26 -23.80
CA VAL A 179 20.04 -10.93 -24.55
C VAL A 179 20.46 -10.01 -25.69
N TYR A 180 21.76 -9.76 -25.81
CA TYR A 180 22.35 -8.87 -26.81
C TYR A 180 23.36 -9.64 -27.67
N PHE A 181 23.26 -9.51 -29.00
CA PHE A 181 24.18 -10.11 -29.97
C PHE A 181 25.18 -9.06 -30.44
N THR A 182 26.39 -9.11 -29.90
CA THR A 182 27.38 -8.02 -30.02
C THR A 182 27.97 -7.85 -31.41
N LYS A 183 27.81 -8.86 -32.27
CA LYS A 183 28.29 -8.89 -33.67
C LYS A 183 27.24 -8.43 -34.68
N MET A 184 26.07 -7.99 -34.22
CA MET A 184 24.98 -7.50 -35.07
C MET A 184 24.86 -5.99 -34.92
N ASP A 185 24.67 -5.28 -36.04
CA ASP A 185 24.49 -3.84 -36.02
C ASP A 185 23.04 -3.49 -35.68
N GLY A 186 22.85 -2.61 -34.70
CA GLY A 186 21.52 -2.18 -34.25
C GLY A 186 20.82 -3.22 -33.38
N GLN A 187 19.47 -3.20 -33.38
CA GLN A 187 18.67 -4.22 -32.71
C GLN A 187 18.40 -5.37 -33.68
N ALA A 188 18.88 -6.56 -33.35
CA ALA A 188 18.80 -7.72 -34.25
C ALA A 188 17.35 -8.24 -34.40
N THR A 189 16.99 -8.66 -35.61
CA THR A 189 15.70 -9.32 -35.86
C THR A 189 15.78 -10.81 -35.53
N VAL A 190 14.61 -11.41 -35.31
CA VAL A 190 14.42 -12.85 -35.10
C VAL A 190 15.03 -13.65 -36.25
N GLY A 191 14.81 -13.27 -37.51
CA GLY A 191 15.41 -13.96 -38.65
C GLY A 191 16.93 -13.81 -38.73
N GLN A 192 17.49 -12.65 -38.35
CA GLN A 192 18.95 -12.48 -38.26
C GLN A 192 19.56 -13.37 -37.18
N MET A 193 18.94 -13.41 -36.00
CA MET A 193 19.36 -14.26 -34.88
C MET A 193 19.28 -15.75 -35.25
N GLU A 194 18.19 -16.20 -35.86
CA GLU A 194 18.03 -17.58 -36.33
C GLU A 194 18.98 -17.96 -37.46
N ALA A 195 19.26 -17.06 -38.41
CA ALA A 195 20.25 -17.31 -39.46
C ALA A 195 21.67 -17.45 -38.87
N ALA A 196 22.01 -16.63 -37.88
CA ALA A 196 23.28 -16.69 -37.17
C ALA A 196 23.38 -17.91 -36.26
N HIS A 197 22.29 -18.29 -35.58
CA HIS A 197 22.20 -19.35 -34.57
C HIS A 197 20.94 -20.21 -34.77
N PRO A 198 20.92 -21.13 -35.76
CA PRO A 198 19.71 -21.87 -36.11
C PRO A 198 19.17 -22.73 -34.97
N GLY A 199 17.87 -22.59 -34.70
CA GLY A 199 17.13 -23.35 -33.69
C GLY A 199 17.19 -22.76 -32.28
N LEU A 200 17.84 -21.61 -32.08
CA LEU A 200 17.98 -20.98 -30.76
C LEU A 200 16.61 -20.62 -30.15
N ILE A 201 15.76 -19.90 -30.88
CA ILE A 201 14.47 -19.43 -30.37
C ILE A 201 13.51 -20.61 -30.12
N PRO A 202 13.33 -21.57 -31.07
CA PRO A 202 12.55 -22.78 -30.82
C PRO A 202 13.05 -23.58 -29.60
N ALA A 203 14.36 -23.66 -29.39
CA ALA A 203 14.91 -24.36 -28.23
C ALA A 203 14.61 -23.64 -26.91
N LEU A 204 14.72 -22.31 -26.89
CA LEU A 204 14.40 -21.51 -25.70
C LEU A 204 12.92 -21.64 -25.32
N VAL A 205 11.99 -21.47 -26.25
CA VAL A 205 10.55 -21.53 -25.93
C VAL A 205 10.08 -22.94 -25.57
N ARG A 206 10.76 -23.99 -26.04
CA ARG A 206 10.47 -25.39 -25.65
C ARG A 206 11.07 -25.76 -24.30
N HIS A 207 12.00 -24.97 -23.76
CA HIS A 207 12.57 -25.23 -22.46
C HIS A 207 11.51 -25.00 -21.38
N PRO A 208 11.19 -25.97 -20.51
CA PRO A 208 10.06 -25.86 -19.56
C PRO A 208 10.19 -24.70 -18.57
N GLY A 209 11.41 -24.23 -18.30
CA GLY A 209 11.68 -23.07 -17.46
C GLY A 209 11.47 -21.70 -18.12
N VAL A 210 11.32 -21.64 -19.44
CA VAL A 210 11.09 -20.41 -20.21
C VAL A 210 9.62 -20.41 -20.63
N GLY A 211 8.89 -19.34 -20.32
CA GLY A 211 7.49 -19.26 -20.70
C GLY A 211 7.28 -18.61 -22.05
N CYS A 212 8.06 -17.58 -22.35
CA CYS A 212 8.09 -16.94 -23.65
C CYS A 212 9.39 -16.17 -23.88
N VAL A 213 9.68 -15.86 -25.13
CA VAL A 213 10.74 -14.94 -25.53
C VAL A 213 10.19 -13.84 -26.43
N MET A 214 10.68 -12.62 -26.26
CA MET A 214 10.26 -11.46 -27.03
C MET A 214 11.36 -11.05 -28.01
N GLY A 215 11.00 -10.80 -29.27
CA GLY A 215 11.92 -10.36 -30.32
C GLY A 215 11.21 -9.54 -31.39
N ARG A 216 11.97 -9.04 -32.37
CA ARG A 216 11.44 -8.24 -33.49
C ARG A 216 11.50 -9.00 -34.80
N ASP A 217 10.47 -8.89 -35.64
CA ASP A 217 10.53 -9.38 -37.02
C ASP A 217 11.30 -8.42 -37.94
N GLU A 218 11.40 -8.79 -39.22
CA GLU A 218 12.09 -8.03 -40.26
C GLU A 218 11.45 -6.66 -40.53
N GLU A 219 10.14 -6.52 -40.28
CA GLU A 219 9.42 -5.25 -40.36
C GLU A 219 9.54 -4.41 -39.07
N GLY A 220 10.21 -4.93 -38.04
CA GLY A 220 10.41 -4.29 -36.75
C GLY A 220 9.26 -4.44 -35.76
N ARG A 221 8.23 -5.23 -36.09
CA ARG A 221 7.13 -5.54 -35.17
C ARG A 221 7.61 -6.47 -34.06
N THR A 222 7.06 -6.28 -32.89
CA THR A 222 7.45 -6.97 -31.66
C THR A 222 6.56 -8.19 -31.46
N TRP A 223 7.18 -9.34 -31.32
CA TRP A 223 6.51 -10.62 -31.12
C TRP A 223 6.92 -11.25 -29.80
N LEU A 224 5.97 -11.91 -29.15
CA LEU A 224 6.20 -12.89 -28.09
C LEU A 224 6.03 -14.28 -28.69
N PHE A 225 7.05 -15.12 -28.52
CA PHE A 225 7.06 -16.51 -28.94
C PHE A 225 6.91 -17.41 -27.72
N GLY A 226 5.93 -18.31 -27.76
CA GLY A 226 5.66 -19.31 -26.74
C GLY A 226 5.82 -20.73 -27.27
N ALA A 227 5.67 -21.73 -26.40
CA ALA A 227 5.76 -23.14 -26.81
C ALA A 227 4.60 -23.57 -27.73
N ASP A 228 3.40 -23.04 -27.46
CA ASP A 228 2.13 -23.47 -28.06
C ASP A 228 1.43 -22.34 -28.86
N GLY A 229 2.08 -21.19 -28.99
CA GLY A 229 1.57 -20.06 -29.73
C GLY A 229 2.39 -18.79 -29.56
N ASP A 230 2.06 -17.80 -30.39
CA ASP A 230 2.77 -16.53 -30.52
C ASP A 230 1.79 -15.35 -30.45
N ARG A 231 2.27 -14.18 -30.03
CA ARG A 231 1.51 -12.92 -30.02
C ARG A 231 2.30 -11.76 -30.59
N CYS A 232 1.72 -11.05 -31.55
CA CYS A 232 2.21 -9.75 -32.00
C CYS A 232 1.75 -8.67 -31.00
N LEU A 233 2.70 -7.97 -30.38
CA LEU A 233 2.43 -6.89 -29.43
C LEU A 233 2.02 -5.58 -30.12
N ASP A 234 2.31 -5.43 -31.41
CA ASP A 234 2.00 -4.21 -32.14
C ASP A 234 0.54 -4.10 -32.56
N ASP A 235 -0.06 -5.20 -33.03
CA ASP A 235 -1.44 -5.28 -33.53
C ASP A 235 -2.36 -6.23 -32.74
N GLY A 236 -1.82 -7.00 -31.79
CA GLY A 236 -2.58 -7.91 -30.94
C GLY A 236 -2.91 -9.26 -31.57
N THR A 237 -2.37 -9.57 -32.76
CA THR A 237 -2.57 -10.87 -33.42
C THR A 237 -2.04 -12.01 -32.53
N VAL A 238 -2.83 -13.09 -32.38
CA VAL A 238 -2.45 -14.30 -31.65
C VAL A 238 -2.51 -15.51 -32.59
N LEU A 239 -1.46 -16.32 -32.58
CA LEU A 239 -1.34 -17.56 -33.33
C LEU A 239 -1.23 -18.72 -32.34
N GLY A 240 -2.21 -19.61 -32.26
CA GLY A 240 -2.22 -20.68 -31.24
C GLY A 240 -2.67 -20.16 -29.87
N GLU A 241 -2.02 -20.61 -28.79
CA GLU A 241 -2.30 -20.13 -27.44
C GLU A 241 -1.57 -18.81 -27.13
N ASP A 242 -2.25 -17.88 -26.44
CA ASP A 242 -1.63 -16.60 -26.06
C ASP A 242 -0.56 -16.80 -24.97
N PRO A 243 0.73 -16.50 -25.23
CA PRO A 243 1.81 -16.68 -24.26
C PRO A 243 1.61 -15.88 -22.96
N LEU A 244 0.82 -14.81 -22.98
CA LEU A 244 0.56 -13.95 -21.83
C LEU A 244 -0.52 -14.48 -20.89
N ALA A 245 -1.29 -15.50 -21.28
CA ALA A 245 -2.45 -15.97 -20.53
C ALA A 245 -2.14 -16.34 -19.06
N ARG A 246 -0.91 -16.79 -18.79
CA ARG A 246 -0.44 -17.20 -17.45
C ARG A 246 0.18 -16.08 -16.61
N TYR A 247 0.29 -14.86 -17.14
CA TYR A 247 1.02 -13.73 -16.52
C TYR A 247 0.11 -12.62 -15.97
N GLY A 248 -1.19 -12.89 -15.86
CA GLY A 248 -2.21 -11.96 -15.36
C GLY A 248 -3.00 -11.30 -16.50
N PRO A 249 -3.49 -10.06 -16.31
CA PRO A 249 -4.29 -9.38 -17.33
C PRO A 249 -3.51 -9.14 -18.63
N VAL A 250 -3.85 -9.93 -19.66
CA VAL A 250 -3.13 -10.02 -20.94
C VAL A 250 -2.89 -8.64 -21.57
N GLU A 251 -3.93 -7.83 -21.72
CA GLU A 251 -3.80 -6.51 -22.37
C GLU A 251 -2.90 -5.54 -21.59
N VAL A 252 -2.87 -5.65 -20.25
CA VAL A 252 -1.97 -4.83 -19.44
C VAL A 252 -0.52 -5.29 -19.64
N ARG A 253 -0.28 -6.61 -19.71
CA ARG A 253 1.05 -7.16 -19.97
C ARG A 253 1.54 -6.82 -21.36
N ALA A 254 0.69 -6.92 -22.37
CA ALA A 254 1.03 -6.58 -23.75
C ALA A 254 1.52 -5.12 -23.87
N GLU A 255 0.79 -4.16 -23.29
CA GLU A 255 1.18 -2.75 -23.25
C GLU A 255 2.50 -2.51 -22.50
N GLN A 256 2.70 -3.18 -21.37
CA GLN A 256 3.94 -3.06 -20.59
C GLN A 256 5.16 -3.59 -21.34
N LEU A 257 5.00 -4.71 -22.04
CA LEU A 257 6.06 -5.31 -22.85
C LEU A 257 6.34 -4.54 -24.14
N LYS A 258 5.31 -4.02 -24.81
CA LYS A 258 5.47 -3.12 -25.96
C LYS A 258 6.31 -1.90 -25.58
N ARG A 259 6.05 -1.31 -24.40
CA ARG A 259 6.86 -0.23 -23.85
C ARG A 259 8.30 -0.68 -23.54
N LEU A 260 8.49 -1.87 -22.96
CA LEU A 260 9.82 -2.42 -22.68
C LEU A 260 10.63 -2.58 -23.98
N ALA A 261 10.02 -3.12 -25.03
CA ALA A 261 10.66 -3.29 -26.34
C ALA A 261 11.04 -1.93 -26.96
N ALA A 262 10.22 -0.89 -26.78
CA ALA A 262 10.44 0.44 -27.34
C ALA A 262 11.65 1.20 -26.76
N PHE A 263 12.28 0.73 -25.68
CA PHE A 263 13.49 1.37 -25.17
C PHE A 263 14.67 1.22 -26.13
N PRO A 264 15.47 2.29 -26.37
CA PRO A 264 16.60 2.23 -27.32
C PRO A 264 17.69 1.21 -26.97
N ARG A 265 17.73 0.74 -25.73
CA ARG A 265 18.70 -0.24 -25.21
C ARG A 265 18.05 -1.55 -24.79
N SER A 266 16.81 -1.79 -25.24
CA SER A 266 16.17 -3.08 -25.05
C SER A 266 16.97 -4.16 -25.79
N GLY A 267 17.10 -5.32 -25.15
CA GLY A 267 17.77 -6.50 -25.72
C GLY A 267 17.19 -6.92 -27.07
N ASP A 268 18.02 -7.55 -27.89
CA ASP A 268 17.64 -8.11 -29.19
C ASP A 268 16.61 -9.24 -29.01
N LEU A 269 16.80 -10.02 -27.96
CA LEU A 269 15.87 -11.03 -27.48
C LEU A 269 15.67 -10.84 -25.97
N ILE A 270 14.44 -11.02 -25.48
CA ILE A 270 14.13 -10.89 -24.05
C ILE A 270 13.39 -12.14 -23.59
N ALA A 271 14.01 -12.90 -22.69
CA ALA A 271 13.44 -14.14 -22.16
C ALA A 271 12.69 -13.88 -20.85
N PHE A 272 11.56 -14.57 -20.67
CA PHE A 272 10.80 -14.58 -19.43
C PHE A 272 10.67 -16.02 -18.92
N SER A 273 10.89 -16.22 -17.62
CA SER A 273 10.64 -17.54 -17.03
C SER A 273 9.16 -17.90 -17.11
N THR A 274 8.85 -19.19 -17.11
CA THR A 274 7.48 -19.66 -16.92
C THR A 274 6.93 -19.27 -15.53
N VAL A 275 5.62 -19.38 -15.37
CA VAL A 275 4.91 -19.39 -14.08
C VAL A 275 4.52 -20.84 -13.78
N TYR A 276 4.84 -21.31 -12.58
CA TYR A 276 4.54 -22.67 -12.14
C TYR A 276 3.14 -22.76 -11.52
N GLU A 277 2.63 -23.98 -11.35
CA GLU A 277 1.29 -24.24 -10.79
C GLU A 277 1.08 -23.65 -9.38
N ASP A 278 2.15 -23.57 -8.59
CA ASP A 278 2.14 -22.95 -7.26
C ASP A 278 2.19 -21.40 -7.30
N GLY A 279 2.15 -20.80 -8.49
CA GLY A 279 2.25 -19.36 -8.71
C GLY A 279 3.67 -18.81 -8.61
N SER A 280 4.67 -19.66 -8.34
CA SER A 280 6.07 -19.25 -8.30
C SER A 280 6.61 -18.98 -9.71
N VAL A 281 7.76 -18.32 -9.75
CA VAL A 281 8.56 -18.12 -10.98
C VAL A 281 9.96 -18.71 -10.78
N ALA A 282 10.76 -18.73 -11.84
CA ALA A 282 12.16 -19.14 -11.76
C ALA A 282 13.06 -17.95 -12.11
N SER A 283 13.68 -17.37 -11.09
CA SER A 283 14.70 -16.34 -11.30
C SER A 283 15.85 -16.89 -12.15
N PHE A 284 16.24 -16.16 -13.20
CA PHE A 284 17.46 -16.44 -13.96
C PHE A 284 18.72 -16.03 -13.18
N GLU A 285 18.55 -15.23 -12.12
CA GLU A 285 19.58 -14.93 -11.14
C GLU A 285 19.65 -16.00 -10.04
N ASP A 286 20.69 -15.92 -9.20
CA ASP A 286 20.85 -16.84 -8.06
C ASP A 286 20.20 -16.27 -6.78
N LEU A 287 18.95 -15.80 -6.95
CA LEU A 287 18.13 -15.17 -5.90
C LEU A 287 16.74 -15.82 -5.91
N VAL A 288 16.30 -16.29 -4.75
CA VAL A 288 15.03 -17.03 -4.58
C VAL A 288 13.81 -16.12 -4.47
N GLY A 289 14.02 -14.84 -4.15
CA GLY A 289 13.07 -13.77 -4.40
C GLY A 289 13.50 -12.97 -5.62
N CYS A 290 12.55 -12.56 -6.46
CA CYS A 290 12.85 -11.79 -7.65
C CYS A 290 11.68 -10.91 -8.11
N HIS A 291 12.04 -9.88 -8.85
CA HIS A 291 11.15 -9.00 -9.58
C HIS A 291 11.80 -8.61 -10.93
N GLY A 292 11.20 -7.69 -11.68
CA GLY A 292 11.75 -7.18 -12.95
C GLY A 292 11.20 -7.86 -14.21
N GLY A 293 10.50 -8.99 -14.07
CA GLY A 293 9.77 -9.66 -15.14
C GLY A 293 8.25 -9.64 -14.93
N MET A 294 7.62 -10.79 -15.19
CA MET A 294 6.18 -10.97 -15.07
C MET A 294 5.85 -12.27 -14.32
N GLY A 295 4.64 -12.36 -13.78
CA GLY A 295 4.14 -13.56 -13.10
C GLY A 295 4.48 -13.59 -11.61
N GLY A 296 3.73 -14.37 -10.85
CA GLY A 296 3.74 -14.31 -9.38
C GLY A 296 3.34 -12.91 -8.86
N GLY A 297 3.76 -12.60 -7.63
CA GLY A 297 3.42 -11.34 -6.94
C GLY A 297 4.20 -10.10 -7.39
N GLN A 298 5.20 -10.22 -8.27
CA GLN A 298 6.10 -9.10 -8.61
C GLN A 298 5.41 -7.92 -9.32
N THR A 299 4.25 -8.15 -9.92
CA THR A 299 3.50 -7.12 -10.64
C THR A 299 2.40 -6.45 -9.82
N GLU A 300 2.27 -6.81 -8.54
CA GLU A 300 1.29 -6.27 -7.60
C GLU A 300 1.84 -5.08 -6.82
N ALA A 301 2.22 -4.02 -7.54
CA ALA A 301 2.56 -2.73 -6.92
C ALA A 301 1.33 -2.08 -6.28
N PHE A 302 1.54 -1.27 -5.25
CA PHE A 302 0.45 -0.56 -4.57
C PHE A 302 0.82 0.89 -4.24
N VAL A 303 -0.21 1.70 -4.02
CA VAL A 303 -0.09 3.05 -3.44
C VAL A 303 -1.11 3.18 -2.32
N VAL A 304 -0.63 3.53 -1.13
CA VAL A 304 -1.43 4.05 -0.03
C VAL A 304 -1.32 5.57 -0.07
N HIS A 305 -2.46 6.23 -0.16
CA HIS A 305 -2.56 7.67 -0.31
C HIS A 305 -3.69 8.24 0.55
N PRO A 306 -3.71 9.56 0.82
CA PRO A 306 -4.84 10.21 1.47
C PRO A 306 -6.13 10.02 0.67
N ASP A 307 -7.27 9.89 1.36
CA ASP A 307 -8.59 9.70 0.77
C ASP A 307 -9.01 10.81 -0.21
N MET A 308 -8.55 12.03 0.03
CA MET A 308 -8.81 13.20 -0.82
C MET A 308 -8.08 13.15 -2.17
N VAL A 309 -7.16 12.21 -2.39
CA VAL A 309 -6.39 12.11 -3.63
C VAL A 309 -7.00 11.04 -4.53
N HIS A 310 -7.45 11.46 -5.71
CA HIS A 310 -7.95 10.53 -6.72
C HIS A 310 -6.79 9.96 -7.55
N PHE A 311 -6.66 8.63 -7.54
CA PHE A 311 -5.76 7.92 -8.43
C PHE A 311 -6.54 7.40 -9.65
N PRO A 312 -6.20 7.83 -10.88
CA PRO A 312 -6.75 7.22 -12.07
C PRO A 312 -6.20 5.80 -12.23
N ARG A 313 -6.67 5.05 -13.22
CA ARG A 313 -6.05 3.78 -13.59
C ARG A 313 -4.63 4.05 -14.12
N ILE A 314 -3.62 3.58 -13.39
CA ILE A 314 -2.21 3.74 -13.73
C ILE A 314 -1.69 2.42 -14.31
N PHE A 315 -1.12 2.49 -15.52
CA PHE A 315 -0.56 1.33 -16.22
C PHE A 315 0.98 1.25 -16.11
N ASN A 316 1.64 2.36 -15.77
CA ASN A 316 3.08 2.44 -15.59
C ASN A 316 3.46 3.53 -14.58
N ALA A 317 4.67 3.45 -14.02
CA ALA A 317 5.14 4.37 -12.98
C ALA A 317 5.13 5.86 -13.40
N SER A 318 5.24 6.17 -14.70
CA SER A 318 5.19 7.56 -15.15
C SER A 318 3.83 8.22 -14.96
N GLY A 319 2.75 7.42 -14.91
CA GLY A 319 1.41 7.90 -14.56
C GLY A 319 1.32 8.45 -13.12
N LEU A 320 2.25 8.08 -12.24
CA LEU A 320 2.31 8.63 -10.88
C LEU A 320 2.76 10.09 -10.86
N TYR A 321 3.61 10.53 -11.81
CA TYR A 321 4.11 11.91 -11.82
C TYR A 321 2.98 12.92 -11.91
N ALA A 322 2.02 12.71 -12.81
CA ALA A 322 0.88 13.61 -12.96
C ALA A 322 0.08 13.77 -11.65
N VAL A 323 -0.10 12.68 -10.90
CA VAL A 323 -0.82 12.69 -9.61
C VAL A 323 0.01 13.40 -8.53
N LEU A 324 1.30 13.04 -8.39
CA LEU A 324 2.17 13.56 -7.34
C LEU A 324 2.55 15.03 -7.57
N ASP A 325 2.81 15.44 -8.82
CA ASP A 325 3.10 16.82 -9.17
C ASP A 325 1.85 17.71 -9.07
N GLY A 326 0.70 17.20 -9.52
CA GLY A 326 -0.59 17.86 -9.28
C GLY A 326 -0.84 18.12 -7.79
N ARG A 327 -0.39 17.19 -6.93
CA ARG A 327 -0.52 17.36 -5.48
C ARG A 327 0.42 18.40 -4.88
N ARG A 328 1.65 18.50 -5.39
CA ARG A 328 2.68 19.44 -4.89
C ARG A 328 2.27 20.91 -5.01
N GLY A 329 1.31 21.25 -5.87
CA GLY A 329 0.77 22.60 -6.04
C GLY A 329 -0.47 22.94 -5.19
N LEU A 330 -1.03 21.98 -4.45
CA LEU A 330 -2.27 22.15 -3.68
C LEU A 330 -1.99 22.25 -2.17
N PRO A 331 -2.78 23.01 -1.39
CA PRO A 331 -2.66 23.03 0.08
C PRO A 331 -2.91 21.62 0.68
N ALA A 332 -2.24 21.28 1.78
CA ALA A 332 -2.45 19.97 2.41
C ALA A 332 -3.78 19.90 3.19
N PRO A 333 -4.43 18.72 3.28
CA PRO A 333 -5.71 18.54 3.94
C PRO A 333 -5.51 18.57 5.47
N PRO A 334 -6.56 18.89 6.25
CA PRO A 334 -6.50 18.83 7.70
C PRO A 334 -6.30 17.37 8.17
N PRO A 335 -5.58 17.15 9.28
CA PRO A 335 -5.13 15.81 9.66
C PRO A 335 -6.29 14.98 10.29
N VAL A 336 -6.40 13.67 9.97
CA VAL A 336 -7.39 12.69 10.51
C VAL A 336 -6.85 11.73 11.62
N VAL A 337 -7.43 11.71 12.84
CA VAL A 337 -7.07 10.77 13.94
C VAL A 337 -7.87 9.46 13.87
N PRO A 338 -7.26 8.25 13.95
CA PRO A 338 -7.98 6.98 14.17
C PRO A 338 -7.70 6.33 15.55
N ALA A 339 -8.72 5.68 16.15
CA ALA A 339 -8.58 4.82 17.34
C ALA A 339 -9.47 3.55 17.26
N ALA A 340 -9.01 2.39 17.75
CA ALA A 340 -9.86 1.18 17.88
C ALA A 340 -9.35 0.18 18.95
N VAL A 341 -10.28 -0.49 19.68
CA VAL A 341 -10.30 -1.96 20.04
C VAL A 341 -11.76 -2.38 20.48
N PRO A 342 -12.16 -3.66 20.77
CA PRO A 342 -13.39 -4.30 20.25
C PRO A 342 -14.55 -4.47 21.28
N ALA A 343 -15.76 -4.72 20.77
CA ALA A 343 -17.05 -4.47 21.45
C ALA A 343 -17.50 -5.48 22.56
N ALA A 344 -16.78 -6.57 22.83
CA ALA A 344 -17.24 -7.61 23.76
C ALA A 344 -16.94 -7.26 25.23
N GLY A 345 -17.85 -6.52 25.87
CA GLY A 345 -17.78 -6.19 27.31
C GLY A 345 -18.02 -4.72 27.66
N ALA A 346 -18.18 -3.87 26.65
CA ALA A 346 -18.26 -2.41 26.82
C ALA A 346 -19.55 -1.91 27.53
N PHE A 347 -20.58 -2.75 27.68
CA PHE A 347 -21.83 -2.43 28.39
C PHE A 347 -21.95 -3.09 29.76
N ARG A 348 -20.88 -3.71 30.30
CA ARG A 348 -20.90 -4.22 31.67
C ARG A 348 -21.17 -3.07 32.65
N PRO A 349 -22.00 -3.26 33.70
CA PRO A 349 -22.32 -2.19 34.65
C PRO A 349 -21.09 -1.47 35.22
N ALA A 350 -20.02 -2.21 35.53
CA ALA A 350 -18.76 -1.64 35.99
C ALA A 350 -18.11 -0.68 34.98
N GLN A 351 -18.20 -0.96 33.67
CA GLN A 351 -17.65 -0.10 32.61
C GLN A 351 -18.51 1.14 32.39
N LEU A 352 -19.83 1.01 32.51
CA LEU A 352 -20.74 2.16 32.44
C LEU A 352 -20.48 3.13 33.61
N VAL A 353 -20.38 2.60 34.84
CA VAL A 353 -20.07 3.39 36.03
C VAL A 353 -18.67 3.99 35.94
N ALA A 354 -17.68 3.25 35.45
CA ALA A 354 -16.33 3.77 35.21
C ALA A 354 -16.34 4.96 34.24
N GLY A 355 -17.12 4.88 33.15
CA GLY A 355 -17.31 5.97 32.22
C GLY A 355 -17.93 7.21 32.86
N LEU A 356 -19.00 7.03 33.65
CA LEU A 356 -19.68 8.13 34.33
C LEU A 356 -18.74 8.86 35.31
N ARG A 357 -17.82 8.13 35.97
CA ARG A 357 -16.80 8.72 36.87
C ARG A 357 -15.76 9.57 36.14
N ARG A 358 -15.60 9.45 34.83
CA ARG A 358 -14.63 10.25 34.03
C ARG A 358 -15.17 11.62 33.64
N VAL A 359 -15.68 12.36 34.63
CA VAL A 359 -16.43 13.62 34.44
C VAL A 359 -15.68 14.64 33.60
N ARG A 360 -14.40 14.89 33.87
CA ARG A 360 -13.61 15.88 33.14
C ARG A 360 -13.51 15.57 31.64
N GLU A 361 -13.43 14.30 31.30
CA GLU A 361 -13.21 13.86 29.92
C GLU A 361 -14.50 13.88 29.11
N TRP A 362 -15.58 13.33 29.66
CA TRP A 362 -16.85 13.40 28.97
C TRP A 362 -17.44 14.81 28.99
N ALA A 363 -17.16 15.65 30.00
CA ALA A 363 -17.54 17.07 29.96
C ALA A 363 -16.79 17.83 28.87
N SER A 364 -15.50 17.54 28.66
CA SER A 364 -14.73 18.12 27.56
C SER A 364 -15.26 17.68 26.20
N LEU A 365 -15.57 16.39 26.04
CA LEU A 365 -16.16 15.88 24.81
C LEU A 365 -17.58 16.42 24.59
N LEU A 366 -18.38 16.55 25.64
CA LEU A 366 -19.71 17.18 25.59
C LEU A 366 -19.62 18.63 25.12
N LEU A 367 -18.70 19.41 25.69
CA LEU A 367 -18.50 20.79 25.26
C LEU A 367 -18.09 20.87 23.79
N ARG A 368 -17.15 20.02 23.35
CA ARG A 368 -16.69 19.99 21.96
C ARG A 368 -17.78 19.52 20.99
N SER A 369 -18.58 18.54 21.39
CA SER A 369 -19.77 18.10 20.65
C SER A 369 -20.82 19.20 20.57
N VAL A 370 -21.05 19.93 21.66
CA VAL A 370 -21.90 21.11 21.60
C VAL A 370 -21.25 22.16 20.69
N LEU A 371 -19.94 22.31 20.62
CA LEU A 371 -19.31 23.19 19.63
C LEU A 371 -19.27 22.59 18.21
N LEU A 372 -20.02 21.52 17.95
CA LEU A 372 -20.15 20.82 16.66
C LEU A 372 -18.80 20.37 16.08
N ASP A 373 -17.82 20.06 16.94
CA ASP A 373 -16.51 19.55 16.54
C ASP A 373 -16.63 18.11 16.00
N ALA A 374 -16.51 17.97 14.68
CA ALA A 374 -16.58 16.68 13.98
C ALA A 374 -15.57 15.65 14.51
N SER A 375 -14.39 16.11 14.95
CA SER A 375 -13.36 15.22 15.51
C SER A 375 -13.77 14.64 16.86
N ALA A 376 -14.56 15.38 17.66
CA ALA A 376 -15.10 14.90 18.92
C ALA A 376 -16.13 13.79 18.71
N TYR A 377 -16.98 13.86 17.67
CA TYR A 377 -17.91 12.79 17.33
C TYR A 377 -17.20 11.51 16.88
N ALA A 378 -16.16 11.64 16.06
CA ALA A 378 -15.34 10.50 15.66
C ALA A 378 -14.59 9.89 16.85
N GLU A 379 -14.09 10.71 17.77
CA GLU A 379 -13.48 10.28 19.03
C GLU A 379 -14.49 9.52 19.90
N LEU A 380 -15.67 10.10 20.13
CA LEU A 380 -16.77 9.47 20.88
C LEU A 380 -17.22 8.14 20.26
N ALA A 381 -17.33 8.06 18.93
CA ALA A 381 -17.70 6.83 18.24
C ALA A 381 -16.69 5.70 18.44
N ARG A 382 -15.45 5.98 18.87
CA ARG A 382 -14.37 5.00 19.08
C ARG A 382 -14.05 4.75 20.55
N THR A 383 -14.36 5.70 21.43
CA THR A 383 -14.05 5.63 22.86
C THR A 383 -15.12 4.86 23.65
N GLN A 384 -14.94 3.55 23.78
CA GLN A 384 -15.92 2.64 24.40
C GLN A 384 -16.34 3.00 25.84
N VAL A 385 -15.42 3.54 26.63
CA VAL A 385 -15.70 3.96 28.02
C VAL A 385 -16.79 5.04 28.10
N MET A 386 -17.10 5.71 26.97
CA MET A 386 -18.17 6.72 26.90
C MET A 386 -19.58 6.12 26.73
N ASN A 387 -19.73 4.79 26.75
CA ASN A 387 -21.05 4.14 26.75
C ASN A 387 -21.92 4.59 27.94
N GLY A 388 -21.34 4.67 29.14
CA GLY A 388 -22.07 5.10 30.34
C GLY A 388 -22.57 6.54 30.23
N PRO A 389 -21.68 7.52 29.98
CA PRO A 389 -22.06 8.91 29.74
C PRO A 389 -23.09 9.08 28.62
N ALA A 390 -22.94 8.37 27.49
CA ALA A 390 -23.89 8.46 26.39
C ALA A 390 -25.29 7.95 26.77
N LEU A 391 -25.37 6.82 27.48
CA LEU A 391 -26.65 6.32 27.99
C LEU A 391 -27.29 7.31 28.98
N ALA A 392 -26.51 7.90 29.87
CA ALA A 392 -27.01 8.90 30.81
C ALA A 392 -27.56 10.14 30.08
N LEU A 393 -26.87 10.64 29.05
CA LEU A 393 -27.37 11.75 28.23
C LEU A 393 -28.68 11.38 27.54
N GLY A 394 -28.79 10.19 26.96
CA GLY A 394 -30.04 9.71 26.34
C GLY A 394 -31.22 9.72 27.32
N VAL A 395 -31.01 9.23 28.54
CA VAL A 395 -32.03 9.24 29.60
C VAL A 395 -32.42 10.67 30.00
N LEU A 396 -31.44 11.57 30.16
CA LEU A 396 -31.69 12.96 30.52
C LEU A 396 -32.46 13.71 29.42
N ILE A 397 -32.13 13.47 28.15
CA ILE A 397 -32.86 14.06 27.01
C ILE A 397 -34.30 13.55 26.98
N ALA A 398 -34.53 12.25 27.16
CA ALA A 398 -35.89 11.72 27.25
C ALA A 398 -36.68 12.38 28.40
N GLY A 399 -36.04 12.56 29.57
CA GLY A 399 -36.60 13.30 30.69
C GLY A 399 -36.96 14.75 30.34
N ALA A 400 -36.11 15.45 29.58
CA ALA A 400 -36.34 16.82 29.15
C ALA A 400 -37.60 16.94 28.25
N PHE A 401 -37.86 15.99 27.36
CA PHE A 401 -39.11 15.96 26.59
C PHE A 401 -40.34 15.69 27.46
N GLY A 402 -40.23 14.80 28.46
CA GLY A 402 -41.26 14.61 29.48
C GLY A 402 -41.61 15.90 30.21
N LEU A 403 -40.58 16.64 30.64
CA LEU A 403 -40.76 17.92 31.30
C LEU A 403 -41.38 18.96 30.36
N ARG A 404 -40.95 19.01 29.09
CA ARG A 404 -41.54 19.90 28.08
C ARG A 404 -43.04 19.68 27.92
N TYR A 405 -43.46 18.42 27.81
CA TYR A 405 -44.88 18.05 27.64
C TYR A 405 -45.76 18.46 28.82
N VAL A 406 -45.17 18.46 30.01
CA VAL A 406 -45.85 18.88 31.22
C VAL A 406 -46.10 20.37 31.26
N ILE A 407 -45.08 21.16 30.91
CA ILE A 407 -45.12 22.62 31.01
C ILE A 407 -45.78 23.26 29.78
N ASP A 408 -45.87 22.54 28.66
CA ASP A 408 -46.53 23.02 27.45
C ASP A 408 -48.05 23.10 27.68
N PRO A 409 -48.63 24.32 27.65
CA PRO A 409 -50.03 24.53 28.00
C PRO A 409 -50.99 23.96 26.94
N ILE A 410 -50.49 23.64 25.74
CA ILE A 410 -51.29 23.08 24.64
C ILE A 410 -51.53 21.58 24.85
N MET A 411 -50.65 20.91 25.62
CA MET A 411 -50.77 19.49 25.87
C MET A 411 -51.91 19.21 26.87
N VAL A 412 -52.71 18.19 26.59
CA VAL A 412 -53.91 17.83 27.37
C VAL A 412 -53.71 16.46 28.02
N GLY A 413 -54.42 16.19 29.12
CA GLY A 413 -54.27 14.95 29.91
C GLY A 413 -53.74 15.21 31.32
N SER A 414 -53.65 14.16 32.13
CA SER A 414 -53.10 14.26 33.49
C SER A 414 -51.58 14.40 33.49
N TRP A 415 -51.01 14.91 34.58
CA TRP A 415 -49.56 15.07 34.72
C TRP A 415 -48.78 13.76 34.48
N PRO A 416 -49.17 12.60 35.03
CA PRO A 416 -48.49 11.33 34.76
C PRO A 416 -48.54 10.91 33.29
N GLU A 417 -49.68 11.13 32.61
CA GLU A 417 -49.83 10.82 31.18
C GLU A 417 -48.94 11.72 30.31
N ARG A 418 -48.82 13.01 30.65
CA ARG A 418 -47.95 13.95 29.92
C ARG A 418 -46.48 13.64 30.12
N VAL A 419 -46.05 13.41 31.36
CA VAL A 419 -44.66 13.00 31.67
C VAL A 419 -44.35 11.71 30.93
N GLY A 420 -45.21 10.69 31.08
CA GLY A 420 -45.02 9.39 30.45
C GLY A 420 -44.95 9.47 28.93
N GLY A 421 -45.87 10.22 28.31
CA GLY A 421 -45.91 10.44 26.87
C GLY A 421 -44.67 11.16 26.34
N GLY A 422 -44.23 12.23 27.00
CA GLY A 422 -43.03 12.98 26.59
C GLY A 422 -41.73 12.20 26.80
N VAL A 423 -41.59 11.47 27.91
CA VAL A 423 -40.43 10.58 28.14
C VAL A 423 -40.40 9.45 27.11
N LEU A 424 -41.56 8.83 26.83
CA LEU A 424 -41.66 7.80 25.81
C LEU A 424 -41.30 8.34 24.43
N GLN A 425 -41.81 9.53 24.05
CA GLN A 425 -41.44 10.18 22.79
C GLN A 425 -39.92 10.40 22.71
N GLY A 426 -39.31 10.97 23.76
CA GLY A 426 -37.87 11.23 23.78
C GLY A 426 -37.04 9.94 23.70
N ALA A 427 -37.43 8.89 24.42
CA ALA A 427 -36.73 7.60 24.40
C ALA A 427 -36.86 6.88 23.05
N VAL A 428 -38.07 6.84 22.47
CA VAL A 428 -38.31 6.26 21.14
C VAL A 428 -37.58 7.05 20.07
N GLY A 429 -37.64 8.38 20.12
CA GLY A 429 -36.92 9.26 19.19
C GLY A 429 -35.41 9.04 19.24
N TRP A 430 -34.84 8.95 20.46
CA TRP A 430 -33.41 8.68 20.65
C TRP A 430 -32.99 7.30 20.11
N GLY A 431 -33.80 6.25 20.36
CA GLY A 431 -33.54 4.91 19.84
C GLY A 431 -33.61 4.84 18.31
N LEU A 432 -34.66 5.41 17.71
CA LEU A 432 -34.82 5.49 16.25
C LEU A 432 -33.69 6.28 15.60
N LEU A 433 -33.27 7.39 16.21
CA LEU A 433 -32.12 8.15 15.75
C LEU A 433 -30.84 7.29 15.70
N ILE A 434 -30.52 6.58 16.78
CA ILE A 434 -29.31 5.73 16.82
C ILE A 434 -29.37 4.63 15.76
N LEU A 435 -30.52 3.97 15.62
CA LEU A 435 -30.72 2.92 14.62
C LEU A 435 -30.62 3.47 13.19
N SER A 436 -31.20 4.65 12.94
CA SER A 436 -31.17 5.29 11.61
C SER A 436 -29.76 5.75 11.25
N GLY A 437 -29.05 6.39 12.19
CA GLY A 437 -27.65 6.77 11.99
C GLY A 437 -26.73 5.57 11.81
N TYR A 438 -26.97 4.48 12.54
CA TYR A 438 -26.22 3.23 12.35
C TYR A 438 -26.53 2.55 11.00
N ALA A 439 -27.80 2.50 10.59
CA ALA A 439 -28.21 1.96 9.30
C ALA A 439 -27.64 2.77 8.13
N ALA A 440 -27.68 4.12 8.23
CA ALA A 440 -27.06 5.02 7.28
C ALA A 440 -25.54 4.76 7.19
N ALA A 441 -24.85 4.65 8.33
CA ALA A 441 -23.43 4.32 8.36
C ALA A 441 -23.12 2.96 7.70
N ARG A 442 -24.01 1.96 7.84
CA ARG A 442 -23.86 0.64 7.21
C ARG A 442 -24.11 0.65 5.71
N LEU A 443 -25.10 1.42 5.23
CA LEU A 443 -25.33 1.65 3.81
C LEU A 443 -24.12 2.33 3.16
N LEU A 444 -23.46 3.22 3.89
CA LEU A 444 -22.22 3.89 3.48
C LEU A 444 -20.96 3.03 3.71
N ARG A 445 -21.10 1.72 3.97
CA ARG A 445 -20.00 0.76 4.18
C ARG A 445 -19.02 1.12 5.30
N SER A 446 -19.43 1.95 6.26
CA SER A 446 -18.60 2.29 7.41
C SER A 446 -18.44 1.07 8.35
N PRO A 447 -17.22 0.78 8.87
CA PRO A 447 -16.98 -0.31 9.81
C PRO A 447 -17.54 -0.02 11.22
N GLY A 448 -18.29 1.08 11.40
CA GLY A 448 -18.86 1.51 12.66
C GLY A 448 -19.73 0.45 13.36
N SER A 449 -19.83 0.60 14.68
CA SER A 449 -20.68 -0.24 15.53
C SER A 449 -21.90 0.54 16.01
N LEU A 450 -22.99 -0.17 16.32
CA LEU A 450 -24.20 0.43 16.88
C LEU A 450 -23.89 1.20 18.17
N ALA A 451 -23.00 0.66 19.01
CA ALA A 451 -22.52 1.32 20.21
C ALA A 451 -21.74 2.61 19.91
N GLY A 452 -20.96 2.64 18.82
CA GLY A 452 -20.28 3.84 18.35
C GLY A 452 -21.26 4.94 17.92
N ALA A 453 -22.29 4.56 17.15
CA ALA A 453 -23.36 5.47 16.76
C ALA A 453 -24.10 6.02 17.99
N MET A 454 -24.45 5.15 18.94
CA MET A 454 -25.07 5.56 20.21
C MET A 454 -24.25 6.63 20.92
N ARG A 455 -22.93 6.46 21.04
CA ARG A 455 -22.07 7.43 21.73
C ARG A 455 -22.05 8.79 21.02
N ALA A 456 -21.74 8.80 19.72
CA ALA A 456 -21.64 10.06 18.98
C ALA A 456 -22.98 10.83 18.97
N LEU A 457 -24.07 10.13 18.66
CA LEU A 457 -25.39 10.77 18.53
C LEU A 457 -25.94 11.23 19.88
N SER A 458 -25.71 10.51 20.97
CA SER A 458 -26.19 10.95 22.29
C SER A 458 -25.53 12.26 22.75
N PHE A 459 -24.25 12.46 22.40
CA PHE A 459 -23.52 13.70 22.71
C PHE A 459 -23.90 14.83 21.75
N ALA A 460 -24.10 14.53 20.46
CA ALA A 460 -24.57 15.52 19.47
C ALA A 460 -25.93 16.12 19.84
N GLN A 461 -26.81 15.32 20.44
CA GLN A 461 -28.15 15.73 20.84
C GLN A 461 -28.21 16.39 22.23
N ALA A 462 -27.08 16.61 22.90
CA ALA A 462 -27.07 17.18 24.25
C ALA A 462 -27.85 18.51 24.38
N PRO A 463 -27.87 19.42 23.38
CA PRO A 463 -28.67 20.64 23.47
C PRO A 463 -30.18 20.40 23.55
N LEU A 464 -30.69 19.23 23.17
CA LEU A 464 -32.10 18.86 23.39
C LEU A 464 -32.47 18.76 24.88
N LEU A 465 -31.51 18.79 25.80
CA LEU A 465 -31.79 19.01 27.22
C LEU A 465 -32.51 20.34 27.48
N LEU A 466 -32.41 21.29 26.54
CA LEU A 466 -33.11 22.58 26.59
C LEU A 466 -34.50 22.55 25.94
N ALA A 467 -34.98 21.40 25.44
CA ALA A 467 -36.30 21.26 24.83
C ALA A 467 -37.46 21.84 25.69
N PRO A 468 -37.45 21.76 27.05
CA PRO A 468 -38.43 22.46 27.88
C PRO A 468 -38.61 23.95 27.56
N LEU A 469 -37.55 24.65 27.13
CA LEU A 469 -37.63 26.06 26.79
C LEU A 469 -38.53 26.34 25.59
N GLU A 470 -38.76 25.37 24.71
CA GLU A 470 -39.69 25.50 23.56
C GLU A 470 -41.14 25.74 24.01
N ALA A 471 -41.50 25.30 25.21
CA ALA A 471 -42.82 25.51 25.78
C ALA A 471 -42.97 26.87 26.48
N ALA A 472 -41.89 27.66 26.58
CA ALA A 472 -41.94 28.97 27.21
C ALA A 472 -42.61 30.01 26.29
N PRO A 473 -43.63 30.77 26.74
CA PRO A 473 -44.43 31.63 25.85
C PRO A 473 -43.66 32.72 25.10
N SER A 474 -42.59 33.25 25.70
CA SER A 474 -41.85 34.41 25.16
C SER A 474 -40.65 34.03 24.28
N VAL A 475 -40.10 32.83 24.47
CA VAL A 475 -38.85 32.40 23.79
C VAL A 475 -38.98 31.05 23.10
N GLY A 476 -40.12 30.38 23.24
CA GLY A 476 -40.32 29.00 22.83
C GLY A 476 -40.14 28.77 21.34
N ALA A 477 -40.74 29.62 20.50
CA ALA A 477 -40.57 29.53 19.04
C ALA A 477 -39.10 29.73 18.61
N ALA A 478 -38.38 30.66 19.24
CA ALA A 478 -36.97 30.89 18.94
C ALA A 478 -36.11 29.71 19.40
N ALA A 479 -36.36 29.18 20.60
CA ALA A 479 -35.68 27.99 21.12
C ALA A 479 -35.89 26.77 20.22
N ALA A 480 -37.13 26.54 19.74
CA ALA A 480 -37.45 25.43 18.86
C ALA A 480 -36.71 25.54 17.51
N VAL A 481 -36.65 26.74 16.92
CA VAL A 481 -35.90 26.97 15.68
C VAL A 481 -34.40 26.75 15.91
N ILE A 482 -33.84 27.24 17.01
CA ILE A 482 -32.41 27.06 17.33
C ILE A 482 -32.09 25.58 17.52
N LEU A 483 -32.90 24.83 18.29
CA LEU A 483 -32.69 23.41 18.52
C LEU A 483 -32.89 22.58 17.25
N MET A 484 -33.87 22.92 16.40
CA MET A 484 -34.06 22.28 15.11
C MET A 484 -32.86 22.52 14.17
N LEU A 485 -32.40 23.77 14.02
CA LEU A 485 -31.24 24.08 13.19
C LEU A 485 -29.98 23.40 13.71
N TRP A 486 -29.82 23.39 15.03
CA TRP A 486 -28.72 22.72 15.67
C TRP A 486 -28.69 21.23 15.38
N THR A 487 -29.82 20.55 15.61
CA THR A 487 -29.92 19.11 15.41
C THR A 487 -29.71 18.74 13.95
N LEU A 488 -30.22 19.56 13.02
CA LEU A 488 -29.94 19.40 11.59
C LEU A 488 -28.44 19.47 11.28
N VAL A 489 -27.75 20.49 11.81
CA VAL A 489 -26.30 20.67 11.58
C VAL A 489 -25.49 19.59 12.29
N ALA A 490 -25.93 19.11 13.45
CA ALA A 490 -25.25 18.04 14.17
C ALA A 490 -25.42 16.65 13.52
N TRP A 491 -26.41 16.49 12.62
CA TRP A 491 -26.64 15.26 11.86
C TRP A 491 -25.91 15.24 10.52
N TRP A 492 -25.76 16.41 9.88
CA TRP A 492 -24.98 16.56 8.67
C TRP A 492 -23.49 16.37 8.96
#